data_AF-A0A100VVZ1-F1
#
_entry.id   AF-A0A100VVZ1-F1
#
_cell.length_a   1.000
_cell.length_b   1.000
_cell.length_c   1.000
_cell.angle_alpha   90.00
_cell.angle_beta   90.00
_cell.angle_gamma   90.00
#
_symmetry.space_group_name_H-M   'P 1'
#
loop_
_entity.id
_entity.type
_entity.pdbx_description
1 polymer ?
#
loop_
_entity_poly.entity_id
_entity_poly.type
_entity_poly.pdbx_seq_one_letter_code
_entity_poly.pdbx_strand_id
1 'polypeptide(L)' 'GHPIPLEYQGAALPKRMNKLGSGGAPGTGSFLYADPAVEHEALTEAAHTSERNALAAVREYQSHNGHGDD' A
#
# COMPACT_ATOMS: atom_id res chain seq x y z
N GLY A 1 18.72 8.37 15.26
CA GLY A 1 18.86 8.09 13.82
C GLY A 1 18.07 9.13 13.05
N HIS A 2 18.66 9.76 12.05
CA HIS A 2 18.00 10.73 11.18
C HIS A 2 17.71 10.04 9.84
N PRO A 3 16.49 10.13 9.29
CA PRO A 3 16.18 9.56 7.98
C PRO A 3 16.98 10.28 6.88
N ILE A 4 17.25 9.57 5.79
CA ILE A 4 17.86 10.17 4.60
C ILE A 4 16.83 11.13 3.98
N PRO A 5 17.16 12.41 3.75
CA PRO A 5 16.25 13.32 3.09
C PRO A 5 16.04 12.89 1.64
N LEU A 6 14.78 12.81 1.22
CA LEU A 6 14.41 12.51 -0.16
C LEU A 6 14.16 13.82 -0.91
N GLU A 7 14.57 13.86 -2.18
CA GLU A 7 14.29 14.98 -3.07
C GLU A 7 12.80 15.03 -3.43
N TYR A 8 12.26 16.24 -3.50
CA TYR A 8 10.87 16.44 -3.86
C TYR A 8 10.67 16.30 -5.38
N GLN A 9 9.92 15.28 -5.79
CA GLN A 9 9.64 14.96 -7.20
C GLN A 9 8.30 15.52 -7.70
N GLY A 10 7.74 16.54 -7.05
CA GLY A 10 6.46 17.16 -7.48
C GLY A 10 5.18 16.42 -7.07
N ALA A 11 5.27 15.24 -6.47
CA ALA A 11 4.12 14.44 -6.05
C ALA A 11 3.56 14.86 -4.68
N ALA A 12 2.26 14.70 -4.47
CA ALA A 12 1.63 14.98 -3.17
C ALA A 12 2.13 14.02 -2.08
N LEU A 13 2.82 14.54 -1.05
CA LEU A 13 3.32 13.71 0.05
C LEU A 13 2.28 13.53 1.16
N PRO A 14 2.03 12.29 1.62
CA PRO A 14 1.19 12.03 2.77
C PRO A 14 1.86 12.55 4.05
N LYS A 15 1.15 13.41 4.78
CA LYS A 15 1.61 13.97 6.07
C LYS A 15 1.10 13.20 7.29
N ARG A 16 0.22 12.20 7.08
CA ARG A 16 -0.48 11.46 8.14
C ARG A 16 -0.34 9.95 7.92
N MET A 17 -0.08 9.22 9.00
CA MET A 17 0.13 7.77 8.97
C MET A 17 -1.11 6.98 8.54
N ASN A 18 -2.32 7.49 8.80
CA ASN A 18 -3.56 6.83 8.35
C ASN A 18 -3.67 6.74 6.82
N LYS A 19 -2.95 7.59 6.07
CA LYS A 19 -2.87 7.52 4.60
C LYS A 19 -1.80 6.55 4.10
N LEU A 20 -0.95 6.04 4.99
CA LEU A 20 0.05 5.01 4.71
C LEU A 20 -0.44 3.60 5.06
N GLY A 21 -1.72 3.43 5.45
CA GLY A 21 -2.28 2.13 5.81
C GLY A 21 -1.95 1.66 7.23
N SER A 22 -1.32 2.48 8.07
CA SER A 22 -0.91 2.06 9.44
C SER A 22 -2.07 1.74 10.38
N GLY A 23 -3.31 2.10 10.03
CA GLY A 23 -4.51 1.80 10.81
C GLY A 23 -5.10 0.41 10.57
N GLY A 24 -4.56 -0.35 9.60
CA GLY A 24 -5.13 -1.63 9.20
C GLY A 24 -6.46 -1.51 8.44
N ALA A 25 -7.13 -2.64 8.26
CA ALA A 25 -8.44 -2.74 7.63
C ALA A 25 -9.53 -3.08 8.68
N PRO A 26 -10.76 -2.56 8.53
CA PRO A 26 -11.88 -3.03 9.33
C PRO A 26 -12.19 -4.51 9.03
N GLY A 27 -12.86 -5.18 9.97
CA GLY A 27 -13.35 -6.55 9.77
C GLY A 27 -14.27 -6.65 8.55
N THR A 28 -14.19 -7.79 7.84
CA THR A 28 -15.04 -8.04 6.67
C THR A 28 -16.43 -8.52 7.10
N GLY A 29 -17.41 -8.25 6.25
CA GLY A 29 -18.79 -8.70 6.40
C GLY A 29 -19.80 -7.58 6.23
N SER A 30 -21.01 -7.83 6.72
CA SER A 30 -22.08 -6.85 6.72
C SER A 30 -21.87 -5.81 7.82
N PHE A 31 -22.54 -4.67 7.70
CA PHE A 31 -22.46 -3.59 8.68
C PHE A 31 -22.82 -4.02 10.11
N LEU A 32 -23.72 -5.02 10.24
CA LEU A 32 -24.20 -5.53 11.53
C LEU A 32 -23.70 -6.94 11.88
N TYR A 33 -23.17 -7.68 10.90
CA TYR A 33 -22.80 -9.09 11.06
C TYR A 33 -21.45 -9.36 10.42
N ALA A 34 -20.51 -9.87 11.21
CA ALA A 34 -19.18 -10.24 10.74
C ALA A 34 -19.20 -11.54 9.93
N ASP A 35 -18.27 -11.66 8.99
CA ASP A 35 -18.01 -12.90 8.27
C ASP A 35 -17.26 -13.91 9.18
N PRO A 36 -17.26 -15.21 8.82
CA PRO A 36 -16.39 -16.19 9.46
C PRO A 36 -14.91 -15.78 9.38
N ALA A 37 -14.15 -16.05 10.46
CA ALA A 37 -12.75 -15.63 10.57
C ALA A 37 -11.85 -16.12 9.41
N VAL A 38 -12.08 -17.34 8.92
CA VAL A 38 -11.32 -17.92 7.79
C VAL A 38 -11.53 -17.13 6.50
N GLU A 39 -12.77 -16.71 6.23
CA GLU A 39 -13.08 -15.88 5.05
C GLU A 39 -12.47 -14.50 5.19
N HIS A 40 -12.53 -13.91 6.38
CA HIS A 40 -11.90 -12.63 6.68
C HIS A 40 -10.38 -12.63 6.45
N GLU A 41 -9.69 -13.67 6.94
CA GLU A 41 -8.24 -13.82 6.77
C GLU A 41 -7.86 -13.95 5.30
N ALA A 42 -8.56 -14.80 4.55
CA ALA A 42 -8.31 -14.98 3.12
C ALA A 42 -8.52 -13.69 2.32
N LEU A 43 -9.57 -12.93 2.61
CA LEU A 43 -9.84 -11.64 1.96
C LEU A 43 -8.78 -10.59 2.30
N THR A 44 -8.38 -10.52 3.57
CA THR A 44 -7.36 -9.58 4.04
C THR A 44 -6.01 -9.87 3.40
N GLU A 45 -5.60 -11.14 3.34
CA GLU A 45 -4.36 -11.56 2.69
C GLU A 45 -4.37 -11.27 1.18
N ALA A 46 -5.48 -11.57 0.50
CA ALA A 46 -5.64 -11.28 -0.92
C ALA A 46 -5.54 -9.76 -1.19
N ALA A 47 -6.20 -8.94 -0.37
CA ALA A 47 -6.15 -7.47 -0.47
C ALA A 47 -4.72 -6.95 -0.30
N HIS A 48 -4.01 -7.36 0.76
CA HIS A 48 -2.61 -6.96 0.98
C HIS A 48 -1.68 -7.42 -0.14
N THR A 49 -1.90 -8.61 -0.69
CA THR A 49 -1.10 -9.11 -1.81
C THR A 49 -1.36 -8.29 -3.06
N SER A 50 -2.61 -7.94 -3.36
CA SER A 50 -2.97 -7.10 -4.50
C SER A 50 -2.34 -5.69 -4.40
N GLU A 51 -2.35 -5.08 -3.22
CA GLU A 51 -1.74 -3.77 -2.97
C GLU A 51 -0.23 -3.83 -3.20
N ARG A 52 0.45 -4.83 -2.64
CA ARG A 52 1.90 -5.01 -2.83
C ARG A 52 2.25 -5.23 -4.30
N ASN A 53 1.47 -6.02 -5.02
CA ASN A 53 1.69 -6.28 -6.44
C ASN A 53 1.50 -5.00 -7.27
N ALA A 54 0.49 -4.19 -6.98
CA ALA A 54 0.26 -2.91 -7.66
C ALA A 54 1.43 -1.94 -7.42
N LEU A 55 1.90 -1.82 -6.17
CA LEU A 55 3.06 -0.99 -5.84
C LEU A 55 4.34 -1.50 -6.50
N ALA A 56 4.54 -2.81 -6.57
CA ALA A 56 5.70 -3.42 -7.24
C ALA A 56 5.71 -3.12 -8.74
N ALA A 57 4.56 -3.24 -9.42
CA ALA A 57 4.44 -2.94 -10.84
C ALA A 57 4.76 -1.47 -11.15
N VAL A 58 4.26 -0.53 -10.33
CA VAL A 58 4.58 0.90 -10.49
C VAL A 58 6.07 1.16 -10.25
N ARG A 59 6.66 0.52 -9.24
CA ARG A 59 8.09 0.67 -8.93
C ARG A 59 8.99 0.10 -10.03
N GLU A 60 8.63 -1.04 -10.62
CA GLU A 60 9.34 -1.65 -11.74
C GLU A 60 9.34 -0.70 -12.94
N TYR A 61 8.17 -0.15 -13.29
CA TYR A 61 8.03 0.83 -14.37
C TYR A 61 8.88 2.09 -14.14
N GLN A 62 8.87 2.62 -12.91
CA GLN A 62 9.72 3.78 -12.54
C GLN A 62 11.22 3.47 -12.67
N SER A 63 11.63 2.27 -12.28
CA SER A 63 13.03 1.84 -12.36
C SER A 63 13.48 1.69 -13.82
N HIS A 64 12.61 1.15 -14.66
CA HIS A 64 12.86 0.97 -16.10
C HIS A 64 12.97 2.32 -16.82
N ASN A 65 12.08 3.26 -16.53
CA ASN A 65 12.12 4.60 -17.13
C ASN A 65 13.29 5.44 -16.58
N GLY A 66 13.62 5.32 -15.30
CA GLY A 66 14.71 6.08 -14.69
C GLY A 66 16.11 5.66 -15.14
N HIS A 67 16.27 4.48 -15.75
CA HIS A 67 17.53 4.00 -16.36
C HIS A 67 17.67 4.38 -17.85
N GLY A 68 16.70 5.10 -18.42
CA GLY A 68 16.71 5.51 -19.84
C GLY A 68 17.41 6.85 -20.13
N ASP A 69 17.91 7.53 -19.11
CA ASP A 69 18.66 8.79 -19.19
C ASP A 69 20.08 8.57 -18.63
N ASP A 70 20.98 7.99 -19.43
CA ASP A 70 22.45 8.03 -19.30
C ASP A 70 23.06 8.39 -20.67
#